data_AF-A0A9E4F5N4-F1
#
_entry.id   AF-A0A9E4F5N4-F1
#
_cell.length_a   1.000
_cell.length_b   1.000
_cell.length_c   1.000
_cell.angle_alpha   90.00
_cell.angle_beta   90.00
_cell.angle_gamma   90.00
#
_symmetry.space_group_name_H-M   'P 1'
#
loop_
_entity.id
_entity.type
_entity.pdbx_description
1 polymer ?
#
loop_
_entity_poly.entity_id
_entity_poly.type
_entity_poly.pdbx_seq_one_letter_code
_entity_poly.pdbx_strand_id
1 'polypeptide(L)'
;MGLLADGWAVAASFAQPAPVKGTVRPSVEIATIRLAGAGVHLLGTWPGEELALFEEDGLLQVTQPPFGRRLHIAPTPDGVWIADDDQWELRRFSAEGELSILVRSSASPAAVTDQLLEEFLTERYRYAVQDPTLEDLKQAQREIARHTTTPSLGMVLGMTDGGVAVGEFKLGAASPQAWITVDPNGIVTTIELPSGLDVKRWGPDWVLGVVRDALDREAIHRFRIVGTGPKG
;
A
#
# COMPACT_ATOMS: atom_id res chain seq x y z
N MET A 1 -13.53 1.45 2.91
CA MET A 1 -14.53 2.29 2.24
C MET A 1 -14.04 3.73 2.32
N GLY A 2 -13.91 4.42 1.19
CA GLY A 2 -13.60 5.86 1.17
C GLY A 2 -14.72 6.63 0.50
N LEU A 3 -14.81 7.93 0.81
CA LEU A 3 -15.85 8.82 0.27
C LEU A 3 -15.24 9.79 -0.73
N LEU A 4 -15.93 9.99 -1.85
CA LEU A 4 -15.65 11.01 -2.85
C LEU A 4 -16.44 12.28 -2.50
N ALA A 5 -16.04 13.44 -3.03
CA ALA A 5 -16.64 14.73 -2.66
C ALA A 5 -18.08 14.92 -3.14
N ASP A 6 -18.48 14.18 -4.17
CA ASP A 6 -19.79 14.21 -4.84
C ASP A 6 -20.81 13.22 -4.24
N GLY A 7 -20.49 12.61 -3.08
CA GLY A 7 -21.38 11.72 -2.35
C GLY A 7 -21.35 10.27 -2.83
N TRP A 8 -20.34 9.90 -3.61
CA TRP A 8 -20.04 8.51 -3.92
C TRP A 8 -19.12 7.89 -2.87
N ALA A 9 -19.22 6.58 -2.71
CA ALA A 9 -18.35 5.77 -1.87
C ALA A 9 -17.63 4.72 -2.73
N VAL A 10 -16.37 4.44 -2.41
CA VAL A 10 -15.62 3.34 -3.02
C VAL A 10 -15.79 2.08 -2.16
N ALA A 11 -16.29 1.03 -2.81
CA ALA A 11 -16.45 -0.30 -2.25
C ALA A 11 -15.49 -1.28 -2.95
N ALA A 12 -14.96 -2.20 -2.17
CA ALA A 12 -14.17 -3.31 -2.65
C ALA A 12 -14.78 -4.59 -2.08
N SER A 13 -15.03 -5.57 -2.95
CA SER A 13 -15.57 -6.87 -2.58
C SER A 13 -14.70 -7.98 -3.15
N PHE A 14 -14.56 -9.07 -2.40
CA PHE A 14 -13.88 -10.26 -2.88
C PHE A 14 -14.62 -11.48 -2.36
N ALA A 15 -14.57 -12.56 -3.13
CA ALA A 15 -15.02 -13.86 -2.63
C ALA A 15 -14.01 -14.37 -1.60
N GLN A 16 -14.48 -14.78 -0.44
CA GLN A 16 -13.61 -15.44 0.54
C GLN A 16 -13.04 -16.71 -0.11
N PRO A 17 -11.71 -16.86 -0.13
CA PRO A 17 -11.11 -18.08 -0.65
C PRO A 17 -11.52 -19.26 0.23
N ALA A 18 -11.64 -20.44 -0.37
CA ALA A 18 -11.79 -21.66 0.42
C ALA A 18 -10.60 -21.79 1.40
N PRO A 19 -10.82 -22.28 2.63
CA PRO A 19 -9.78 -22.40 3.66
C PRO A 19 -8.82 -23.56 3.35
N VAL A 20 -8.15 -23.49 2.21
CA VAL A 20 -7.18 -24.48 1.72
C VAL A 20 -5.79 -23.97 2.02
N LYS A 21 -4.93 -24.83 2.56
CA LYS A 21 -3.53 -24.50 2.83
C LYS A 21 -2.82 -24.00 1.57
N GLY A 22 -1.98 -23.00 1.73
CA GLY A 22 -1.17 -22.41 0.67
C GLY A 22 -1.38 -20.91 0.51
N THR A 23 -0.74 -20.34 -0.50
CA THR A 23 -0.88 -18.92 -0.87
C THR A 23 -2.01 -18.75 -1.87
N VAL A 24 -2.91 -17.82 -1.58
CA VAL A 24 -4.01 -17.41 -2.45
C VAL A 24 -3.97 -15.91 -2.67
N ARG A 25 -4.42 -15.46 -3.84
CA ARG A 25 -4.59 -14.04 -4.15
C ARG A 25 -6.00 -13.84 -4.72
N PRO A 26 -7.01 -13.59 -3.88
CA PRO A 26 -8.38 -13.48 -4.34
C PRO A 26 -8.54 -12.26 -5.25
N SER A 27 -9.36 -12.39 -6.29
CA SER A 27 -9.77 -11.25 -7.10
C SER A 27 -10.67 -10.33 -6.29
N VAL A 28 -10.43 -9.02 -6.40
CA VAL A 28 -11.21 -7.95 -5.77
C VAL A 28 -11.92 -7.17 -6.86
N GLU A 29 -13.24 -7.15 -6.79
CA GLU A 29 -14.07 -6.24 -7.58
C GLU A 29 -14.13 -4.89 -6.88
N ILE A 30 -13.83 -3.81 -7.61
CA ILE A 30 -13.93 -2.45 -7.09
C ILE A 30 -15.09 -1.75 -7.81
N ALA A 31 -15.97 -1.15 -7.02
CA ALA A 31 -17.09 -0.39 -7.51
C ALA A 31 -17.23 0.94 -6.75
N THR A 32 -17.86 1.90 -7.39
CA THR A 32 -18.34 3.13 -6.76
C THR A 32 -19.84 3.01 -6.53
N ILE A 33 -20.30 3.50 -5.39
CA ILE A 33 -21.70 3.44 -4.97
C ILE A 33 -22.17 4.84 -4.59
N ARG A 34 -23.26 5.32 -5.19
CA ARG A 34 -23.86 6.61 -4.84
C ARG A 34 -24.66 6.47 -3.55
N LEU A 35 -24.33 7.24 -2.51
CA LEU A 35 -24.98 7.07 -1.21
C LEU A 35 -26.43 7.57 -1.16
N ALA A 36 -26.76 8.59 -1.96
CA ALA A 36 -28.07 9.23 -1.99
C ALA A 36 -29.03 8.64 -3.04
N GLY A 37 -28.74 7.47 -3.61
CA GLY A 37 -29.59 6.87 -4.64
C GLY A 37 -29.13 5.50 -5.12
N ALA A 38 -29.77 4.99 -6.16
CA ALA A 38 -29.36 3.75 -6.82
C ALA A 38 -28.36 4.07 -7.94
N GLY A 39 -27.07 4.07 -7.62
CA GLY A 39 -26.00 4.16 -8.61
C GLY A 39 -24.84 3.27 -8.19
N VAL A 40 -24.50 2.28 -9.01
CA VAL A 40 -23.33 1.43 -8.82
C VAL A 40 -22.59 1.38 -10.15
N HIS A 41 -21.31 1.75 -10.16
CA HIS A 41 -20.44 1.56 -11.31
C HIS A 41 -19.32 0.59 -10.94
N LEU A 42 -19.23 -0.51 -11.67
CA LEU A 42 -18.11 -1.44 -11.56
C LEU A 42 -16.90 -0.81 -12.27
N LEU A 43 -15.83 -0.57 -11.53
CA LEU A 43 -14.58 -0.04 -12.09
C LEU A 43 -13.77 -1.16 -12.75
N GLY A 44 -13.85 -2.38 -12.20
CA GLY A 44 -13.16 -3.55 -12.71
C GLY A 44 -12.84 -4.58 -11.62
N THR A 45 -11.94 -5.48 -11.97
CA THR A 45 -11.47 -6.57 -11.10
C THR A 45 -9.95 -6.56 -11.08
N TRP A 46 -9.36 -6.61 -9.89
CA TRP A 46 -7.91 -6.62 -9.67
C TRP A 46 -7.50 -7.81 -8.82
N PRO A 47 -6.26 -8.30 -8.98
CA PRO A 47 -5.72 -9.24 -8.02
C PRO A 47 -5.55 -8.56 -6.66
N GLY A 48 -6.17 -9.11 -5.63
CA GLY A 48 -6.18 -8.55 -4.29
C GLY A 48 -4.87 -8.75 -3.52
N GLU A 49 -5.01 -8.75 -2.20
CA GLU A 49 -3.93 -9.05 -1.28
C GLU A 49 -3.61 -10.54 -1.25
N GLU A 50 -2.33 -10.87 -1.32
CA GLU A 50 -1.89 -12.24 -1.11
C GLU A 50 -1.98 -12.66 0.34
N LEU A 51 -2.64 -13.78 0.56
CA LEU A 51 -2.82 -14.41 1.85
C LEU A 51 -2.21 -15.80 1.80
N ALA A 52 -1.45 -16.16 2.82
CA ALA A 52 -0.98 -17.50 3.06
C ALA A 52 -1.76 -18.10 4.23
N LEU A 53 -2.34 -19.27 3.97
CA LEU A 53 -3.03 -20.08 4.96
C LEU A 53 -2.16 -21.28 5.30
N PHE A 54 -1.82 -21.42 6.58
CA PHE A 54 -1.10 -22.58 7.09
C PHE A 54 -1.74 -23.04 8.39
N GLU A 55 -1.47 -24.28 8.79
CA GLU A 55 -2.03 -24.84 10.02
C GLU A 55 -0.91 -24.96 11.05
N GLU A 56 -1.18 -24.49 12.26
CA GLU A 56 -0.28 -24.51 13.40
C GLU A 56 -1.10 -24.94 14.61
N ASP A 57 -0.67 -25.99 15.32
CA ASP A 57 -1.39 -26.57 16.47
C ASP A 57 -2.89 -26.87 16.23
N GLY A 58 -3.24 -27.27 15.00
CA GLY A 58 -4.63 -27.56 14.60
C GLY A 58 -5.48 -26.31 14.33
N LEU A 59 -4.89 -25.12 14.39
CA LEU A 59 -5.54 -23.85 14.07
C LEU A 59 -5.08 -23.35 12.70
N LEU A 60 -6.02 -22.85 11.91
CA LEU A 60 -5.74 -22.20 10.64
C LEU A 60 -5.24 -20.77 10.88
N GLN A 61 -3.97 -20.53 10.59
CA GLN A 61 -3.33 -19.23 10.61
C GLN A 61 -3.51 -18.55 9.25
N VAL A 62 -3.76 -17.24 9.24
CA VAL A 62 -3.78 -16.41 8.05
C VAL A 62 -2.73 -15.33 8.20
N THR A 63 -1.76 -15.30 7.28
CA THR A 63 -0.70 -14.28 7.23
C THR A 63 -0.55 -13.75 5.82
N GLN A 64 0.09 -12.60 5.67
CA GLN A 64 0.71 -12.25 4.39
C GLN A 64 2.05 -13.00 4.25
N PRO A 65 2.37 -13.56 3.06
CA PRO A 65 3.69 -14.13 2.81
C PRO A 65 4.76 -13.01 2.73
N PRO A 66 6.05 -13.34 2.92
CA PRO A 66 7.12 -12.38 2.69
C PRO A 66 7.07 -11.85 1.26
N PHE A 67 7.19 -10.52 1.13
CA PHE A 67 7.08 -9.80 -0.15
C PHE A 67 5.76 -10.05 -0.89
N GLY A 68 4.70 -10.41 -0.16
CA GLY A 68 3.37 -10.62 -0.71
C GLY A 68 2.84 -9.39 -1.43
N ARG A 69 2.12 -9.62 -2.52
CA ARG A 69 1.52 -8.58 -3.37
C ARG A 69 0.25 -8.04 -2.74
N ARG A 70 0.02 -6.74 -2.88
CA ARG A 70 -1.18 -6.07 -2.42
C ARG A 70 -1.86 -5.29 -3.53
N LEU A 71 -3.14 -5.04 -3.31
CA LEU A 71 -3.96 -4.11 -4.05
C LEU A 71 -4.09 -2.84 -3.22
N HIS A 72 -3.69 -1.71 -3.79
CA HIS A 72 -3.84 -0.41 -3.18
C HIS A 72 -5.04 0.30 -3.79
N ILE A 73 -5.89 0.83 -2.92
CA ILE A 73 -7.09 1.59 -3.29
C ILE A 73 -7.01 2.89 -2.50
N ALA A 74 -6.84 4.01 -3.21
CA ALA A 74 -6.70 5.34 -2.63
C ALA A 74 -7.82 6.26 -3.16
N PRO A 75 -8.97 6.31 -2.46
CA PRO A 75 -10.04 7.26 -2.76
C PRO A 75 -9.58 8.69 -2.53
N THR A 76 -10.05 9.59 -3.38
CA THR A 76 -9.74 11.03 -3.40
C THR A 76 -11.03 11.82 -3.63
N PRO A 77 -11.06 13.15 -3.45
CA PRO A 77 -12.28 13.93 -3.68
C PRO A 77 -12.93 13.76 -5.05
N ASP A 78 -12.13 13.48 -6.08
CA ASP A 78 -12.50 13.52 -7.50
C ASP A 78 -12.30 12.18 -8.22
N GLY A 79 -12.20 11.08 -7.46
CA GLY A 79 -12.08 9.73 -8.02
C GLY A 79 -11.33 8.77 -7.11
N VAL A 80 -10.86 7.67 -7.69
CA VAL A 80 -10.10 6.64 -6.97
C VAL A 80 -8.85 6.27 -7.75
N TRP A 81 -7.73 6.22 -7.04
CA TRP A 81 -6.49 5.64 -7.54
C TRP A 81 -6.39 4.17 -7.17
N ILE A 82 -6.07 3.32 -8.14
CA ILE A 82 -5.92 1.87 -7.98
C ILE A 82 -4.54 1.47 -8.50
N ALA A 83 -3.84 0.66 -7.72
CA ALA A 83 -2.53 0.13 -8.05
C ALA A 83 -2.36 -1.28 -7.49
N ASP A 84 -1.64 -2.14 -8.19
CA ASP A 84 -1.26 -3.47 -7.70
C ASP A 84 0.27 -3.57 -7.64
N ASP A 85 0.79 -4.39 -6.72
CA ASP A 85 2.23 -4.49 -6.45
C ASP A 85 3.02 -5.36 -7.45
N ASP A 86 2.41 -5.77 -8.56
CA ASP A 86 3.09 -6.57 -9.58
C ASP A 86 3.98 -5.69 -10.47
N GLN A 87 3.53 -4.47 -10.74
CA GLN A 87 4.22 -3.50 -11.59
C GLN A 87 4.08 -2.10 -11.01
N TRP A 88 4.95 -1.17 -11.40
CA TRP A 88 4.78 0.23 -11.03
C TRP A 88 3.76 0.87 -11.99
N GLU A 89 2.48 0.75 -11.64
CA GLU A 89 1.35 1.28 -12.41
C GLU A 89 0.27 1.87 -11.49
N LEU A 90 -0.16 3.10 -11.78
CA LEU A 90 -1.21 3.81 -11.08
C LEU A 90 -2.32 4.16 -12.06
N ARG A 91 -3.56 3.80 -11.72
CA ARG A 91 -4.74 4.08 -12.54
C ARG A 91 -5.72 4.93 -11.76
N ARG A 92 -6.16 6.05 -12.32
CA ARG A 92 -7.19 6.90 -11.72
C ARG A 92 -8.51 6.73 -12.46
N PHE A 93 -9.56 6.40 -11.72
CA PHE A 93 -10.92 6.31 -12.24
C PHE A 93 -11.81 7.39 -11.66
N SER A 94 -12.75 7.90 -12.45
CA SER A 94 -13.85 8.75 -11.99
C SER A 94 -14.86 7.95 -11.16
N ALA A 95 -15.83 8.65 -10.55
CA ALA A 95 -16.95 8.02 -9.86
C ALA A 95 -17.82 7.15 -10.79
N GLU A 96 -17.84 7.46 -12.08
CA GLU A 96 -18.63 6.76 -13.10
C GLU A 96 -17.87 5.61 -13.77
N GLY A 97 -16.60 5.39 -13.42
CA GLY A 97 -15.77 4.30 -13.95
C GLY A 97 -14.91 4.66 -15.16
N GLU A 98 -14.78 5.94 -15.51
CA GLU A 98 -13.92 6.36 -16.60
C GLU A 98 -12.46 6.44 -16.13
N LEU A 99 -11.55 5.76 -16.84
CA LEU A 99 -10.11 5.89 -16.62
C LEU A 99 -9.63 7.26 -17.11
N SER A 100 -9.20 8.12 -16.20
CA SER A 100 -8.77 9.50 -16.52
C SER A 100 -7.24 9.66 -16.55
N ILE A 101 -6.50 8.91 -15.72
CA ILE A 101 -5.04 8.98 -15.67
C ILE A 101 -4.45 7.57 -15.55
N LEU A 102 -3.38 7.32 -16.30
CA LEU A 102 -2.54 6.13 -16.20
C LEU A 102 -1.08 6.57 -16.10
N VAL A 103 -0.42 6.26 -14.99
CA VAL A 103 1.01 6.52 -14.80
C VAL A 103 1.75 5.19 -14.68
N ARG A 104 2.85 5.05 -15.41
CA ARG A 104 3.73 3.87 -15.41
C ARG A 104 5.17 4.28 -15.22
N SER A 105 5.94 3.43 -14.56
CA SER A 105 7.40 3.56 -14.47
C SER A 105 8.04 2.31 -15.05
N SER A 106 9.20 2.47 -15.66
CA SER A 106 10.05 1.36 -16.10
C SER A 106 10.92 0.79 -14.98
N ALA A 107 10.81 1.32 -13.76
CA ALA A 107 11.52 0.81 -12.59
C ALA A 107 11.17 -0.67 -12.38
N SER A 108 12.19 -1.51 -12.39
CA SER A 108 12.04 -2.94 -12.14
C SER A 108 12.12 -3.21 -10.63
N PRO A 109 11.22 -4.03 -10.07
CA PRO A 109 11.32 -4.43 -8.67
C PRO A 109 12.66 -5.12 -8.36
N ALA A 110 13.17 -4.93 -7.15
CA ALA A 110 14.44 -5.51 -6.73
C ALA A 110 14.31 -7.03 -6.59
N ALA A 111 15.38 -7.77 -6.88
CA ALA A 111 15.41 -9.21 -6.64
C ALA A 111 15.40 -9.51 -5.13
N VAL A 112 14.59 -10.48 -4.72
CA VAL A 112 14.59 -11.01 -3.35
C VAL A 112 15.77 -11.96 -3.21
N THR A 113 16.69 -11.62 -2.31
CA THR A 113 17.82 -12.47 -1.92
C THR A 113 17.52 -13.11 -0.57
N ASP A 114 18.25 -14.18 -0.23
CA ASP A 114 18.17 -14.80 1.09
C ASP A 114 18.43 -13.77 2.21
N GLN A 115 19.41 -12.88 2.00
CA GLN A 115 19.69 -11.79 2.94
C GLN A 115 18.47 -10.88 3.13
N LEU A 116 17.81 -10.48 2.05
CA LEU A 116 16.64 -9.60 2.12
C LEU A 116 15.46 -10.29 2.80
N LEU A 117 15.29 -11.59 2.57
CA LEU A 117 14.27 -12.40 3.26
C LEU A 117 14.54 -12.44 4.77
N GLU A 118 15.79 -12.70 5.18
CA GLU A 118 16.13 -12.68 6.61
C GLU A 118 15.94 -11.30 7.23
N GLU A 119 16.32 -10.22 6.55
CA GLU A 119 16.05 -8.84 6.98
C GLU A 119 14.55 -8.58 7.16
N PHE A 120 13.71 -9.06 6.23
CA PHE A 120 12.25 -8.97 6.34
C PHE A 120 11.74 -9.71 7.58
N LEU A 121 12.22 -10.94 7.84
CA LEU A 121 11.80 -11.75 8.98
C LEU A 121 12.26 -11.13 10.30
N THR A 122 13.51 -10.66 10.38
CA THR A 122 14.03 -9.92 11.54
C THR A 122 13.15 -8.71 11.83
N GLU A 123 12.74 -7.98 10.79
CA GLU A 123 11.91 -6.80 10.98
C GLU A 123 10.49 -7.11 11.42
N ARG A 124 9.84 -8.07 10.75
CA ARG A 124 8.48 -8.49 11.05
C ARG A 124 8.32 -8.90 12.52
N TYR A 125 9.33 -9.55 13.06
CA TYR A 125 9.33 -10.10 14.42
C TYR A 125 10.19 -9.31 15.41
N ARG A 126 10.59 -8.07 15.07
CA ARG A 126 11.47 -7.24 15.92
C ARG A 126 10.95 -7.08 17.36
N TYR A 127 9.63 -6.98 17.52
CA TYR A 127 8.97 -6.81 18.82
C TYR A 127 8.31 -8.08 19.37
N ALA A 128 8.51 -9.23 18.71
CA ALA A 128 8.00 -10.50 19.20
C ALA A 128 8.78 -10.95 20.45
N VAL A 129 8.07 -11.58 21.40
CA VAL A 129 8.72 -12.24 22.54
C VAL A 129 9.60 -13.36 22.02
N GLN A 130 10.82 -13.46 22.53
CA GLN A 130 11.74 -14.54 22.18
C GLN A 130 11.29 -15.81 22.92
N ASP A 131 10.59 -16.68 22.20
CA ASP A 131 10.23 -18.02 22.65
C ASP A 131 10.53 -19.05 21.55
N PRO A 132 10.51 -20.36 21.86
CA PRO A 132 10.83 -21.40 20.87
C PRO A 132 9.92 -21.41 19.63
N THR A 133 8.67 -20.93 19.73
CA THR A 133 7.74 -20.97 18.59
C THR A 133 8.02 -19.88 17.57
N LEU A 134 8.77 -18.84 17.94
CA LEU A 134 9.19 -17.79 17.02
C LEU A 134 10.03 -18.32 15.85
N GLU A 135 10.94 -19.27 16.09
CA GLU A 135 11.74 -19.85 15.01
C GLU A 135 10.91 -20.77 14.10
N ASP A 136 9.94 -21.50 14.65
CA ASP A 136 8.98 -22.27 13.87
C ASP A 136 8.12 -21.35 12.96
N LEU A 137 7.68 -20.21 13.49
CA LEU A 137 6.97 -19.18 12.72
C LEU A 137 7.83 -18.59 11.59
N LYS A 138 9.10 -18.26 11.87
CA LYS A 138 10.02 -17.79 10.82
C LYS A 138 10.26 -18.87 9.77
N GLN A 139 10.40 -20.12 10.17
CA GLN A 139 10.56 -21.24 9.25
C GLN A 139 9.34 -21.41 8.35
N ALA A 140 8.13 -21.36 8.91
CA ALA A 140 6.89 -21.36 8.13
C ALA A 140 6.83 -20.18 7.14
N GLN A 141 7.28 -18.99 7.53
CA GLN A 141 7.36 -17.83 6.64
C GLN A 141 8.34 -18.04 5.48
N ARG A 142 9.50 -18.68 5.71
CA ARG A 142 10.45 -19.03 4.63
C ARG A 142 9.82 -19.99 3.63
N GLU A 143 9.03 -20.96 4.10
CA GLU A 143 8.38 -21.95 3.25
C GLU A 143 7.29 -21.36 2.34
N ILE A 144 6.64 -20.28 2.77
CA ILE A 144 5.63 -19.55 1.98
C ILE A 144 6.22 -18.36 1.20
N ALA A 145 7.51 -18.05 1.37
CA ALA A 145 8.20 -17.01 0.62
C ALA A 145 8.44 -17.47 -0.82
N ARG A 146 7.54 -17.10 -1.74
CA ARG A 146 7.57 -17.55 -3.14
C ARG A 146 8.01 -16.49 -4.13
N HIS A 147 8.06 -15.23 -3.72
CA HIS A 147 8.41 -14.12 -4.62
C HIS A 147 9.91 -14.01 -4.82
N THR A 148 10.31 -13.90 -6.08
CA THR A 148 11.70 -13.64 -6.49
C THR A 148 12.00 -12.14 -6.59
N THR A 149 11.00 -11.28 -6.40
CA THR A 149 11.14 -9.83 -6.44
C THR A 149 10.34 -9.14 -5.34
N THR A 150 10.75 -7.93 -4.94
CA THR A 150 10.00 -7.11 -3.99
C THR A 150 8.69 -6.60 -4.61
N PRO A 151 7.73 -6.13 -3.80
CA PRO A 151 6.65 -5.28 -4.27
C PRO A 151 7.20 -4.08 -5.06
N SER A 152 6.49 -3.67 -6.12
CA SER A 152 6.80 -2.45 -6.88
C SER A 152 6.47 -1.17 -6.09
N LEU A 153 5.47 -1.26 -5.20
CA LEU A 153 4.97 -0.15 -4.40
C LEU A 153 5.04 -0.54 -2.91
N GLY A 154 5.28 0.44 -2.04
CA GLY A 154 5.24 0.25 -0.60
C GLY A 154 3.93 0.74 0.00
N MET A 155 3.59 2.00 -0.28
CA MET A 155 2.41 2.67 0.24
C MET A 155 1.80 3.58 -0.81
N VAL A 156 0.47 3.66 -0.86
CA VAL A 156 -0.26 4.55 -1.76
C VAL A 156 -1.29 5.34 -0.95
N LEU A 157 -1.22 6.66 -1.02
CA LEU A 157 -2.06 7.58 -0.25
C LEU A 157 -2.78 8.55 -1.18
N GLY A 158 -4.12 8.61 -1.07
CA GLY A 158 -4.90 9.64 -1.75
C GLY A 158 -4.61 11.02 -1.14
N MET A 159 -4.39 12.01 -2.01
CA MET A 159 -4.16 13.40 -1.61
C MET A 159 -5.48 14.17 -1.56
N THR A 160 -5.54 15.21 -0.72
CA THR A 160 -6.78 15.98 -0.52
C THR A 160 -7.18 16.87 -1.71
N ASP A 161 -6.33 16.99 -2.72
CA ASP A 161 -6.56 17.76 -3.95
C ASP A 161 -6.94 16.89 -5.15
N GLY A 162 -6.98 15.56 -4.99
CA GLY A 162 -7.25 14.60 -6.08
C GLY A 162 -6.02 13.83 -6.57
N GLY A 163 -4.83 14.21 -6.10
CA GLY A 163 -3.59 13.52 -6.42
C GLY A 163 -3.41 12.21 -5.65
N VAL A 164 -2.28 11.56 -5.87
CA VAL A 164 -1.83 10.38 -5.12
C VAL A 164 -0.35 10.51 -4.77
N ALA A 165 0.01 10.10 -3.56
CA ALA A 165 1.39 9.97 -3.12
C ALA A 165 1.74 8.49 -2.99
N VAL A 166 2.86 8.08 -3.58
CA VAL A 166 3.33 6.70 -3.64
C VAL A 166 4.70 6.61 -3.01
N GLY A 167 4.78 5.80 -1.97
CA GLY A 167 6.02 5.45 -1.31
C GLY A 167 6.62 4.18 -1.91
N GLU A 168 7.94 4.18 -2.13
CA GLU A 168 8.66 2.97 -2.54
C GLU A 168 8.60 1.89 -1.45
N PHE A 169 8.64 0.61 -1.87
CA PHE A 169 8.76 -0.50 -0.93
C PHE A 169 10.09 -0.43 -0.18
N LYS A 170 10.04 -0.41 1.15
CA LYS A 170 11.22 -0.40 2.01
C LYS A 170 10.96 -1.19 3.29
N LEU A 171 11.91 -2.06 3.66
CA LEU A 171 11.86 -2.80 4.91
C LEU A 171 12.10 -1.88 6.12
N GLY A 172 11.39 -2.15 7.21
CA GLY A 172 11.62 -1.57 8.54
C GLY A 172 11.41 -0.07 8.68
N ALA A 173 10.79 0.56 7.70
CA ALA A 173 10.40 1.96 7.76
C ALA A 173 8.89 2.06 7.92
N ALA A 174 8.43 2.85 8.90
CA ALA A 174 7.01 3.19 9.04
C ALA A 174 6.48 3.93 7.79
N SER A 175 7.35 4.67 7.10
CA SER A 175 7.09 5.25 5.79
C SER A 175 8.41 5.42 5.03
N PRO A 176 8.41 5.34 3.70
CA PRO A 176 9.59 5.64 2.90
C PRO A 176 9.96 7.12 3.01
N GLN A 177 11.25 7.41 2.80
CA GLN A 177 11.74 8.79 2.77
C GLN A 177 11.47 9.44 1.42
N ALA A 178 11.63 8.69 0.33
CA ALA A 178 11.31 9.16 -1.01
C ALA A 178 9.88 8.76 -1.39
N TRP A 179 9.15 9.74 -1.91
CA TRP A 179 7.79 9.62 -2.37
C TRP A 179 7.67 10.14 -3.80
N ILE A 180 6.85 9.48 -4.60
CA ILE A 180 6.45 9.94 -5.92
C ILE A 180 5.00 10.43 -5.80
N THR A 181 4.75 11.70 -6.06
CA THR A 181 3.40 12.26 -6.11
C THR A 181 2.95 12.44 -7.53
N VAL A 182 1.69 12.12 -7.82
CA VAL A 182 1.01 12.44 -9.06
C VAL A 182 -0.12 13.40 -8.73
N ASP A 183 -0.07 14.60 -9.30
CA ASP A 183 -1.13 15.60 -9.10
C ASP A 183 -2.40 15.25 -9.91
N PRO A 184 -3.51 15.97 -9.72
CA PRO A 184 -4.76 15.73 -10.46
C PRO A 184 -4.66 15.89 -11.98
N ASN A 185 -3.59 16.52 -12.50
CA ASN A 185 -3.32 16.70 -13.92
C ASN A 185 -2.33 15.67 -14.48
N GLY A 186 -1.85 14.73 -13.65
CA GLY A 186 -0.87 13.72 -14.02
C GLY A 186 0.59 14.17 -13.92
N ILE A 187 0.87 15.32 -13.32
CA ILE A 187 2.25 15.78 -13.11
C ILE A 187 2.90 14.96 -12.01
N VAL A 188 4.02 14.32 -12.35
CA VAL A 188 4.80 13.48 -11.45
C VAL A 188 5.90 14.30 -10.79
N THR A 189 6.01 14.22 -9.46
CA THR A 189 7.05 14.90 -8.66
C THR A 189 7.64 13.94 -7.63
N THR A 190 8.93 14.05 -7.35
CA THR A 190 9.58 13.32 -6.26
C THR A 190 9.71 14.22 -5.04
N ILE A 191 9.34 13.70 -3.87
CA ILE A 191 9.35 14.40 -2.58
C ILE A 191 10.14 13.59 -1.57
N GLU A 192 11.11 14.22 -0.93
CA GLU A 192 11.84 13.63 0.18
C GLU A 192 11.27 14.10 1.53
N LEU A 193 11.03 13.16 2.43
CA LEU A 193 10.52 13.41 3.77
C LEU A 193 11.60 13.14 4.83
N PRO A 194 11.50 13.79 6.00
CA PRO A 194 12.38 13.50 7.14
C PRO A 194 12.36 12.01 7.52
N SER A 195 13.52 11.49 7.94
CA SER A 195 13.62 10.13 8.47
C SER A 195 12.70 9.92 9.67
N GLY A 196 12.03 8.78 9.74
CA GLY A 196 11.19 8.41 10.88
C GLY A 196 9.83 9.11 10.93
N LEU A 197 9.47 9.87 9.89
CA LEU A 197 8.12 10.41 9.74
C LEU A 197 7.16 9.29 9.30
N ASP A 198 6.19 8.95 10.13
CA ASP A 198 5.09 8.04 9.79
C ASP A 198 3.94 8.84 9.19
N VAL A 199 3.81 8.80 7.86
CA VAL A 199 2.88 9.63 7.10
C VAL A 199 1.43 9.18 7.32
N LYS A 200 0.57 10.11 7.77
CA LYS A 200 -0.86 9.85 8.03
C LYS A 200 -1.79 10.50 7.02
N ARG A 201 -1.42 11.68 6.50
CA ARG A 201 -2.24 12.39 5.52
C ARG A 201 -1.38 13.28 4.62
N TRP A 202 -1.80 13.40 3.37
CA TRP A 202 -1.11 14.20 2.36
C TRP A 202 -2.04 15.27 1.78
N GLY A 203 -1.60 16.52 1.82
CA GLY A 203 -2.27 17.65 1.17
C GLY A 203 -1.45 18.22 0.01
N PRO A 204 -1.96 19.24 -0.69
CA PRO A 204 -1.32 19.77 -1.90
C PRO A 204 0.09 20.34 -1.63
N ASP A 205 0.28 21.00 -0.48
CA ASP A 205 1.53 21.65 -0.09
C ASP A 205 1.99 21.28 1.33
N TRP A 206 1.45 20.19 1.89
CA TRP A 206 1.82 19.74 3.23
C TRP A 206 1.66 18.24 3.41
N VAL A 207 2.42 17.70 4.37
CA VAL A 207 2.31 16.32 4.84
C VAL A 207 2.07 16.33 6.35
N LEU A 208 1.10 15.55 6.81
CA LEU A 208 0.84 15.32 8.22
C LEU A 208 1.35 13.93 8.57
N GLY A 209 2.20 13.83 9.57
CA GLY A 209 2.71 12.55 10.04
C GLY A 209 3.00 12.57 11.53
N VAL A 210 3.29 11.38 12.04
CA VAL A 210 3.70 11.15 13.43
C VAL A 210 5.21 10.96 13.47
N VAL A 211 5.86 11.61 14.42
CA VAL A 211 7.28 11.40 14.73
C VAL A 211 7.37 10.88 16.15
N ARG A 212 8.23 9.88 16.37
CA ARG A 212 8.56 9.37 17.70
C ARG A 212 9.92 9.89 18.12
N ASP A 213 10.01 10.41 19.34
CA ASP A 213 11.28 10.87 19.91
C ASP A 213 12.08 9.71 20.56
N ALA A 214 13.23 10.04 21.14
CA ALA A 214 14.10 9.05 21.79
C ALA A 214 13.46 8.37 23.03
N LEU A 215 12.34 8.90 23.54
CA LEU A 215 11.57 8.34 24.65
C LEU A 215 10.29 7.63 24.15
N ASP A 216 10.21 7.35 22.84
CA ASP A 216 9.06 6.75 22.16
C ASP A 216 7.76 7.56 22.29
N ARG A 217 7.85 8.88 22.53
CA ARG A 217 6.66 9.75 22.57
C ARG A 217 6.26 10.17 21.18
N GLU A 218 4.99 10.00 20.87
CA GLU A 218 4.41 10.41 19.59
C GLU A 218 4.05 11.91 19.58
N ALA A 219 4.45 12.60 18.52
CA ALA A 219 4.02 13.94 18.21
C ALA A 219 3.49 14.01 16.78
N ILE A 220 2.38 14.74 16.60
CA ILE A 220 1.80 15.01 15.28
C ILE A 220 2.46 16.26 14.72
N HIS A 221 3.06 16.14 13.54
CA HIS A 221 3.72 17.23 12.84
C HIS A 221 3.08 17.45 11.47
N ARG A 222 2.88 18.73 11.14
CA ARG A 222 2.53 19.18 9.78
C ARG A 222 3.77 19.80 9.15
N PHE A 223 4.29 19.16 8.12
CA PHE A 223 5.40 19.65 7.31
C PHE A 223 4.87 20.35 6.08
N ARG A 224 5.48 21.48 5.70
CA ARG A 224 5.22 22.13 4.41
C ARG A 224 6.08 21.49 3.34
N ILE A 225 5.50 21.18 2.19
CA ILE A 225 6.23 20.78 0.99
C ILE A 225 6.82 22.04 0.36
N VAL A 226 8.13 22.05 0.18
CA VAL A 226 8.84 23.13 -0.49
C VAL A 226 9.49 22.59 -1.74
N GLY A 227 9.16 23.17 -2.90
CA GLY A 227 9.81 22.81 -4.15
C GLY A 227 11.23 23.37 -4.18
N THR A 228 12.21 22.54 -4.50
CA THR A 228 13.47 23.02 -5.05
C THR A 228 13.21 23.37 -6.51
N GLY A 229 12.75 24.60 -6.76
CA GLY A 229 12.69 25.11 -8.14
C GLY A 229 14.06 24.92 -8.82
N PRO A 230 14.11 24.80 -10.16
CA PRO A 230 15.39 24.73 -10.85
C PRO A 230 16.25 25.91 -10.40
N LYS A 231 17.49 25.63 -9.97
CA LYS A 231 18.51 26.69 -9.86
C LYS A 231 18.69 27.20 -11.29
N GLY A 232 18.08 28.35 -11.57
CA GLY A 232 18.31 29.11 -12.81
C GLY A 232 19.75 29.57 -12.91
#